data_AF-A0A1G1V997-F1
#
_entry.id   AF-A0A1G1V997-F1
#
_cell.length_a   1.000
_cell.length_b   1.000
_cell.length_c   1.000
_cell.angle_alpha   90.00
_cell.angle_beta   90.00
_cell.angle_gamma   90.00
#
_symmetry.space_group_name_H-M   'P 1'
#
loop_
_entity.id
_entity.type
_entity.pdbx_description
1 polymer ?
#
loop_
_entity_poly.entity_id
_entity_poly.type
_entity_poly.pdbx_seq_one_letter_code
_entity_poly.pdbx_strand_id
1 'polypeptide(L)'
;MSRLALLLLLVVSVLLYGTFLNRTPIHLNQDELGFSLNAYSLAKTGFDENGRFMPLYFWHLGVMWATPIIVYLTALILKFLPLSESIIRLPSVFIGVVGISLMWFLGKLVFKSWQWAFLTCVLLLTTPVYFMHSRILLDNLYPIPFILSWLICLKVFLKKNKTWFLLLGVLLLGIGIHSYHATKIMMPLYFLSTLFVVRNKLKKKPVLIFYLVTAFVLPILPLVWWLQKYPDTLVDQVKYTGIYDTKLHPALGFLTLISPNNLLHRIDVFVNFFNPVFLFLKGDQSLIHSTRMSGVFLLPLVVFLPIGLLLAWKGQSVFNKLLIFCFFTSPLAATIAGDHFRISRALFMLPFAVLLATLGIQKLMLRQKNLTYLLLLLIPFQFGFFWYDYMKGYRIRSYQWFNYNIPGALEAAINNSDGREKIYLDHRVGFVEKYWQFYLLKYNRPELLQKTVYADLRSIEPNSMPVKSLLVFHFDNVDGNKQTLGPFKKIENIIEPDGTSRFFIYSN
;
A
#
# COMPACT_ATOMS: atom_id res chain seq x y z
N MET A 1 30.35 -15.08 5.49
CA MET A 1 29.07 -15.67 5.04
C MET A 1 27.85 -14.79 5.32
N SER A 2 27.54 -14.41 6.57
CA SER A 2 26.32 -13.65 6.88
C SER A 2 26.19 -12.28 6.19
N ARG A 3 27.29 -11.52 6.04
CA ARG A 3 27.29 -10.24 5.31
C ARG A 3 27.02 -10.41 3.82
N LEU A 4 27.63 -11.43 3.21
CA LEU A 4 27.43 -11.76 1.79
C LEU A 4 25.99 -12.24 1.54
N ALA A 5 25.44 -13.08 2.42
CA ALA A 5 24.05 -13.53 2.34
C ALA A 5 23.05 -12.36 2.43
N LEU A 6 23.31 -11.40 3.33
CA LEU A 6 22.52 -10.18 3.40
C LEU A 6 22.64 -9.36 2.11
N LEU A 7 23.87 -9.12 1.62
CA LEU A 7 24.08 -8.36 0.38
C LEU A 7 23.33 -8.99 -0.80
N LEU A 8 23.46 -10.31 -0.98
CA LEU A 8 22.76 -11.05 -2.02
C LEU A 8 21.24 -10.93 -1.86
N LEU A 9 20.72 -11.09 -0.65
CA LEU A 9 19.30 -10.92 -0.36
C LEU A 9 18.81 -9.52 -0.76
N LEU A 10 19.57 -8.46 -0.44
CA LEU A 10 19.21 -7.08 -0.78
C LEU A 10 19.24 -6.83 -2.29
N VAL A 11 20.28 -7.31 -2.98
CA VAL A 11 20.36 -7.21 -4.45
C VAL A 11 19.17 -7.94 -5.10
N VAL A 12 18.88 -9.16 -4.67
CA VAL A 12 17.71 -9.92 -5.16
C VAL A 12 16.41 -9.19 -4.86
N SER A 13 16.27 -8.58 -3.67
CA SER A 13 15.06 -7.83 -3.30
C SER A 13 14.86 -6.61 -4.20
N VAL A 14 15.93 -5.84 -4.45
CA VAL A 14 15.91 -4.68 -5.36
C VAL A 14 15.57 -5.10 -6.78
N LEU A 15 16.18 -6.17 -7.31
CA LEU A 15 15.89 -6.65 -8.66
C LEU A 15 14.46 -7.18 -8.79
N LEU A 16 14.02 -7.97 -7.81
CA LEU A 16 12.70 -8.59 -7.83
C LEU A 16 11.59 -7.54 -7.72
N TYR A 17 11.74 -6.53 -6.87
CA TYR A 17 10.72 -5.50 -6.67
C TYR A 17 10.87 -4.34 -7.67
N GLY A 18 12.08 -3.98 -8.07
CA GLY A 18 12.37 -2.79 -8.88
C GLY A 18 12.33 -2.96 -10.40
N THR A 19 12.26 -4.19 -10.92
CA THR A 19 12.23 -4.44 -12.38
C THR A 19 10.82 -4.36 -12.95
N PHE A 20 10.66 -3.89 -14.19
CA PHE A 20 9.38 -3.81 -14.92
C PHE A 20 8.29 -2.96 -14.24
N LEU A 21 8.66 -1.94 -13.46
CA LEU A 21 7.72 -1.06 -12.77
C LEU A 21 6.85 -0.22 -13.72
N ASN A 22 7.32 0.05 -14.95
CA ASN A 22 6.54 0.70 -16.00
C ASN A 22 5.52 -0.23 -16.68
N ARG A 23 5.64 -1.55 -16.48
CA ARG A 23 4.82 -2.56 -17.17
C ARG A 23 3.82 -3.25 -16.24
N THR A 24 4.22 -3.53 -15.01
CA THR A 24 3.44 -4.29 -14.03
C THR A 24 3.65 -3.71 -12.62
N PRO A 25 2.59 -3.28 -11.91
CA PRO A 25 1.17 -3.37 -12.27
C PRO A 25 0.80 -2.55 -13.52
N ILE A 26 -0.29 -2.96 -14.15
CA ILE A 26 -0.79 -2.38 -15.40
C ILE A 26 -1.43 -1.02 -15.13
N HIS A 27 -1.09 0.00 -15.93
CA HIS A 27 -1.55 1.39 -15.77
C HIS A 27 -1.32 1.97 -14.36
N LEU A 28 -1.80 3.20 -14.11
CA LEU A 28 -1.68 3.87 -12.81
C LEU A 28 -2.97 3.68 -12.01
N ASN A 29 -2.86 3.46 -10.72
CA ASN A 29 -4.01 3.59 -9.83
C ASN A 29 -4.25 5.07 -9.48
N GLN A 30 -5.50 5.45 -9.23
CA GLN A 30 -5.87 6.82 -8.87
C GLN A 30 -5.11 7.33 -7.63
N ASP A 31 -4.86 6.48 -6.63
CA ASP A 31 -4.10 6.89 -5.45
C ASP A 31 -2.63 7.16 -5.78
N GLU A 32 -2.04 6.43 -6.74
CA GLU A 32 -0.68 6.71 -7.19
C GLU A 32 -0.59 8.12 -7.80
N LEU A 33 -1.63 8.57 -8.52
CA LEU A 33 -1.70 9.94 -9.03
C LEU A 33 -1.77 10.96 -7.91
N GLY A 34 -2.70 10.79 -6.96
CA GLY A 34 -2.88 11.75 -5.86
C GLY A 34 -1.62 11.92 -5.01
N PHE A 35 -0.92 10.82 -4.70
CA PHE A 35 0.35 10.89 -3.99
C PHE A 35 1.47 11.50 -4.85
N SER A 36 1.57 11.11 -6.12
CA SER A 36 2.67 11.56 -6.98
C SER A 36 2.57 13.03 -7.39
N LEU A 37 1.37 13.57 -7.62
CA LEU A 37 1.18 14.97 -7.96
C LEU A 37 1.50 15.89 -6.77
N ASN A 38 0.99 15.59 -5.57
CA ASN A 38 1.40 16.25 -4.33
C ASN A 38 2.91 16.18 -4.11
N ALA A 39 3.51 15.00 -4.32
CA ALA A 39 4.95 14.82 -4.16
C ALA A 39 5.76 15.60 -5.19
N TYR A 40 5.31 15.66 -6.44
CA TYR A 40 5.95 16.41 -7.51
C TYR A 40 5.92 17.91 -7.24
N SER A 41 4.75 18.45 -6.87
CA SER A 41 4.60 19.85 -6.49
C SER A 41 5.54 20.21 -5.33
N LEU A 42 5.57 19.36 -4.30
CA LEU A 42 6.43 19.54 -3.13
C LEU A 42 7.93 19.50 -3.51
N ALA A 43 8.34 18.56 -4.37
CA ALA A 43 9.72 18.42 -4.81
C ALA A 43 10.21 19.64 -5.61
N LYS A 44 9.33 20.29 -6.38
CA LYS A 44 9.68 21.43 -7.23
C LYS A 44 9.57 22.77 -6.53
N THR A 45 8.59 22.94 -5.63
CA THR A 45 8.24 24.27 -5.09
C THR A 45 8.33 24.36 -3.57
N GLY A 46 8.32 23.23 -2.85
CA GLY A 46 8.11 23.20 -1.39
C GLY A 46 6.64 23.29 -0.96
N PHE A 47 5.70 23.38 -1.91
CA PHE A 47 4.26 23.47 -1.67
C PHE A 47 3.50 22.26 -2.22
N ASP A 48 2.41 21.86 -1.56
CA ASP A 48 1.48 20.84 -2.09
C ASP A 48 0.65 21.36 -3.28
N GLU A 49 -0.21 20.51 -3.85
CA GLU A 49 -1.07 20.89 -4.99
C GLU A 49 -2.06 22.03 -4.66
N ASN A 50 -2.28 22.31 -3.37
CA ASN A 50 -3.17 23.37 -2.90
C ASN A 50 -2.41 24.62 -2.41
N GLY A 51 -1.10 24.72 -2.66
CA GLY A 51 -0.29 25.87 -2.26
C GLY A 51 0.05 25.93 -0.77
N ARG A 52 0.01 24.81 -0.05
CA ARG A 52 0.40 24.73 1.37
C ARG A 52 1.89 24.38 1.47
N PHE A 53 2.66 25.20 2.20
CA PHE A 53 4.08 24.94 2.43
C PHE A 53 4.27 23.77 3.41
N MET A 54 4.98 22.73 2.98
CA MET A 54 5.33 21.54 3.78
C MET A 54 4.22 21.08 4.77
N PRO A 55 3.02 20.71 4.30
CA PRO A 55 1.90 20.38 5.18
C PRO A 55 2.10 19.05 5.90
N LEU A 56 1.44 18.86 7.05
CA LEU A 56 1.49 17.60 7.79
C LEU A 56 0.61 16.51 7.15
N TYR A 57 -0.45 16.88 6.46
CA TYR A 57 -1.28 15.97 5.67
C TYR A 57 -1.56 16.60 4.32
N PHE A 58 -1.77 15.77 3.31
CA PHE A 58 -1.95 16.20 1.93
C PHE A 58 -3.39 15.99 1.50
N TRP A 59 -3.98 16.94 0.78
CA TRP A 59 -5.33 16.76 0.26
C TRP A 59 -5.28 15.82 -0.95
N HIS A 60 -5.95 14.68 -0.84
CA HIS A 60 -5.81 13.56 -1.75
C HIS A 60 -7.09 13.38 -2.57
N LEU A 61 -6.95 13.50 -3.90
CA LEU A 61 -8.00 13.25 -4.88
C LEU A 61 -9.33 14.00 -4.63
N GLY A 62 -9.31 15.11 -3.90
CA GLY A 62 -10.52 15.87 -3.60
C GLY A 62 -11.38 15.32 -2.47
N VAL A 63 -10.97 14.24 -1.80
CA VAL A 63 -11.87 13.47 -0.92
C VAL A 63 -11.37 13.29 0.51
N MET A 64 -10.05 13.21 0.74
CA MET A 64 -9.53 12.97 2.08
C MET A 64 -8.13 13.52 2.30
N TRP A 65 -7.74 13.62 3.56
CA TRP A 65 -6.37 13.97 3.96
C TRP A 65 -5.46 12.74 4.00
N ALA A 66 -4.60 12.58 3.01
CA ALA A 66 -3.58 11.54 2.89
C ALA A 66 -2.45 11.68 3.91
N THR A 67 -1.88 10.53 4.29
CA THR A 67 -0.77 10.47 5.25
C THR A 67 0.54 11.01 4.65
N PRO A 68 1.39 11.68 5.46
CA PRO A 68 2.53 12.43 4.92
C PRO A 68 3.71 11.58 4.45
N ILE A 69 3.99 10.46 5.11
CA ILE A 69 5.30 9.78 4.94
C ILE A 69 5.49 9.31 3.49
N ILE A 70 4.43 8.81 2.85
CA ILE A 70 4.45 8.42 1.44
C ILE A 70 4.76 9.60 0.51
N VAL A 71 4.13 10.76 0.74
CA VAL A 71 4.31 11.94 -0.10
C VAL A 71 5.71 12.52 0.07
N TYR A 72 6.19 12.68 1.30
CA TYR A 72 7.54 13.20 1.56
C TYR A 72 8.64 12.29 1.02
N LEU A 73 8.51 10.97 1.18
CA LEU A 73 9.48 10.03 0.60
C LEU A 73 9.46 10.09 -0.93
N THR A 74 8.27 10.16 -1.53
CA THR A 74 8.12 10.29 -2.98
C THR A 74 8.71 11.60 -3.50
N ALA A 75 8.48 12.71 -2.79
CA ALA A 75 9.02 14.02 -3.13
C ALA A 75 10.56 14.03 -3.07
N LEU A 76 11.14 13.34 -2.08
CA LEU A 76 12.60 13.18 -1.99
C LEU A 76 13.17 12.47 -3.23
N ILE A 77 12.49 11.45 -3.75
CA ILE A 77 12.92 10.75 -4.98
C ILE A 77 12.73 11.66 -6.21
N LEU A 78 11.58 12.33 -6.34
CA LEU A 78 11.27 13.23 -7.46
C LEU A 78 12.11 14.52 -7.47
N LYS A 79 12.83 14.82 -6.38
CA LYS A 79 13.83 15.88 -6.35
C LYS A 79 15.01 15.58 -7.28
N PHE A 80 15.36 14.30 -7.44
CA PHE A 80 16.54 13.87 -8.19
C PHE A 80 16.19 13.13 -9.49
N LEU A 81 14.98 12.60 -9.62
CA LEU A 81 14.54 11.79 -10.76
C LEU A 81 13.27 12.38 -11.42
N PRO A 82 13.07 12.18 -12.73
CA PRO A 82 11.92 12.72 -13.44
C PRO A 82 10.62 12.02 -13.05
N LEU A 83 9.50 12.71 -13.22
CA LEU A 83 8.16 12.14 -13.02
C LEU A 83 7.88 11.10 -14.11
N SER A 84 7.64 9.85 -13.70
CA SER A 84 7.13 8.77 -14.56
C SER A 84 6.51 7.67 -13.70
N GLU A 85 5.75 6.76 -14.31
CA GLU A 85 5.06 5.66 -13.64
C GLU A 85 6.04 4.77 -12.87
N SER A 86 7.21 4.50 -13.46
CA SER A 86 8.24 3.67 -12.82
C SER A 86 8.90 4.36 -11.63
N ILE A 87 9.18 5.66 -11.74
CA ILE A 87 9.89 6.42 -10.71
C ILE A 87 9.00 6.64 -9.49
N ILE A 88 7.71 6.92 -9.68
CA ILE A 88 6.79 7.11 -8.55
C ILE A 88 6.58 5.83 -7.73
N ARG A 89 6.91 4.65 -8.28
CA ARG A 89 6.82 3.36 -7.58
C ARG A 89 8.10 3.00 -6.80
N LEU A 90 9.23 3.65 -7.07
CA LEU A 90 10.50 3.43 -6.36
C LEU A 90 10.43 3.66 -4.84
N PRO A 91 9.69 4.65 -4.30
CA PRO A 91 9.49 4.80 -2.85
C PRO A 91 8.96 3.52 -2.19
N SER A 92 7.96 2.87 -2.78
CA SER A 92 7.41 1.62 -2.26
C SER A 92 8.40 0.45 -2.36
N VAL A 93 9.19 0.39 -3.44
CA VAL A 93 10.26 -0.61 -3.58
C VAL A 93 11.29 -0.43 -2.47
N PHE A 94 11.69 0.81 -2.21
CA PHE A 94 12.61 1.15 -1.13
C PHE A 94 12.06 0.71 0.24
N ILE A 95 10.79 1.03 0.54
CA ILE A 95 10.14 0.59 1.79
C ILE A 95 10.10 -0.94 1.91
N GLY A 96 9.80 -1.66 0.82
CA GLY A 96 9.86 -3.12 0.77
C GLY A 96 11.26 -3.66 1.11
N VAL A 97 12.30 -3.14 0.47
CA VAL A 97 13.70 -3.55 0.71
C VAL A 97 14.16 -3.20 2.14
N VAL A 98 13.76 -2.05 2.67
CA VAL A 98 14.01 -1.66 4.06
C VAL A 98 13.31 -2.64 5.02
N GLY A 99 12.08 -3.04 4.73
CA GLY A 99 11.39 -4.05 5.52
C GLY A 99 12.08 -5.42 5.50
N ILE A 100 12.58 -5.89 4.36
CA ILE A 100 13.42 -7.10 4.29
C ILE A 100 14.70 -6.95 5.12
N SER A 101 15.37 -5.80 5.03
CA SER A 101 16.58 -5.50 5.81
C SER A 101 16.32 -5.55 7.32
N LEU A 102 15.24 -4.93 7.77
CA LEU A 102 14.85 -4.95 9.18
C LEU A 102 14.43 -6.34 9.63
N MET A 103 13.74 -7.11 8.78
CA MET A 103 13.40 -8.50 9.04
C MET A 103 14.65 -9.37 9.25
N TRP A 104 15.74 -9.12 8.50
CA TRP A 104 17.01 -9.81 8.71
C TRP A 104 17.58 -9.56 10.11
N PHE A 105 17.62 -8.30 10.54
CA PHE A 105 18.12 -7.96 11.87
C PHE A 105 17.24 -8.55 12.97
N LEU A 106 15.92 -8.48 12.81
CA LEU A 106 14.97 -9.08 13.74
C LEU A 106 15.10 -10.60 13.81
N GLY A 107 15.16 -11.27 12.66
CA GLY A 107 15.35 -12.71 12.55
C GLY A 107 16.65 -13.17 13.21
N LYS A 108 17.76 -12.43 13.02
CA LYS A 108 19.01 -12.71 13.73
C LYS A 108 18.88 -12.58 15.24
N LEU A 109 18.15 -11.58 15.72
CA LEU A 109 17.93 -11.37 17.15
C LEU A 109 17.03 -12.44 17.78
N VAL A 110 16.01 -12.88 17.04
CA VAL A 110 15.03 -13.87 17.50
C VAL A 110 15.60 -15.28 17.44
N PHE A 111 16.17 -15.69 16.30
CA PHE A 111 16.61 -17.07 16.06
C PHE A 111 18.10 -17.32 16.35
N LYS A 112 18.87 -16.27 16.64
CA LYS A 112 20.31 -16.35 16.96
C LYS A 112 21.15 -17.06 15.88
N SER A 113 20.68 -17.07 14.64
CA SER A 113 21.30 -17.76 13.50
C SER A 113 21.05 -16.96 12.24
N TRP A 114 22.07 -16.84 11.40
CA TRP A 114 21.96 -16.13 10.13
C TRP A 114 21.17 -16.93 9.08
N GLN A 115 21.18 -18.27 9.15
CA GLN A 115 20.42 -19.13 8.25
C GLN A 115 18.91 -18.99 8.50
N TRP A 116 18.50 -18.98 9.78
CA TRP A 116 17.09 -18.75 10.12
C TRP A 116 16.66 -17.33 9.79
N ALA A 117 17.53 -16.33 10.00
CA ALA A 117 17.25 -14.96 9.58
C ALA A 117 17.10 -14.84 8.05
N PHE A 118 17.99 -15.49 7.29
CA PHE A 118 17.90 -15.57 5.83
C PHE A 118 16.57 -16.19 5.41
N LEU A 119 16.20 -17.33 5.99
CA LEU A 119 14.95 -18.00 5.67
C LEU A 119 13.72 -17.13 5.99
N THR A 120 13.69 -16.48 7.15
CA THR A 120 12.62 -15.52 7.50
C THR A 120 12.51 -14.41 6.45
N CYS A 121 13.63 -13.90 5.94
CA CYS A 121 13.62 -12.90 4.89
C CYS A 121 13.11 -13.46 3.57
N VAL A 122 13.52 -14.69 3.18
CA VAL A 122 13.01 -15.36 1.98
C VAL A 122 11.49 -15.50 2.06
N LEU A 123 10.94 -15.93 3.20
CA LEU A 123 9.48 -16.04 3.38
C LEU A 123 8.76 -14.70 3.15
N LEU A 124 9.28 -13.61 3.72
CA LEU A 124 8.70 -12.27 3.52
C LEU A 124 8.88 -11.78 2.08
N LEU A 125 10.08 -11.97 1.52
CA LEU A 125 10.46 -11.60 0.16
C LEU A 125 9.51 -12.22 -0.87
N THR A 126 9.18 -13.50 -0.69
CA THR A 126 8.29 -14.28 -1.56
C THR A 126 6.82 -14.23 -1.14
N THR A 127 6.43 -13.42 -0.16
CA THR A 127 5.02 -13.26 0.22
C THR A 127 4.30 -12.46 -0.88
N PRO A 128 3.29 -13.03 -1.59
CA PRO A 128 2.67 -12.41 -2.76
C PRO A 128 2.20 -10.97 -2.53
N VAL A 129 1.49 -10.75 -1.42
CA VAL A 129 0.96 -9.42 -1.08
C VAL A 129 2.06 -8.43 -0.73
N TYR A 130 3.12 -8.87 -0.04
CA TYR A 130 4.28 -8.02 0.28
C TYR A 130 4.99 -7.57 -1.01
N PHE A 131 5.17 -8.49 -1.97
CA PHE A 131 5.71 -8.21 -3.29
C PHE A 131 4.83 -7.19 -4.05
N MET A 132 3.50 -7.40 -4.12
CA MET A 132 2.61 -6.49 -4.85
C MET A 132 2.61 -5.08 -4.26
N HIS A 133 2.47 -4.96 -2.94
CA HIS A 133 2.44 -3.66 -2.27
C HIS A 133 3.79 -2.94 -2.27
N SER A 134 4.90 -3.64 -2.48
CA SER A 134 6.21 -3.01 -2.70
C SER A 134 6.35 -2.41 -4.10
N ARG A 135 5.39 -2.64 -5.01
CA ARG A 135 5.46 -2.22 -6.42
C ARG A 135 4.37 -1.22 -6.83
N ILE A 136 3.52 -0.80 -5.90
CA ILE A 136 2.47 0.21 -6.12
C ILE A 136 2.72 1.35 -5.15
N LEU A 137 2.55 2.60 -5.59
CA LEU A 137 2.62 3.75 -4.69
C LEU A 137 1.35 3.85 -3.83
N LEU A 138 1.31 3.07 -2.75
CA LEU A 138 0.25 3.07 -1.73
C LEU A 138 0.87 3.12 -0.33
N ASP A 139 0.20 3.79 0.61
CA ASP A 139 0.70 4.04 1.95
C ASP A 139 0.57 2.81 2.88
N ASN A 140 -0.19 1.81 2.49
CA ASN A 140 -0.48 0.59 3.25
C ASN A 140 0.78 -0.18 3.71
N LEU A 141 1.89 -0.14 2.95
CA LEU A 141 3.14 -0.83 3.26
C LEU A 141 4.04 -0.05 4.22
N TYR A 142 3.90 1.27 4.27
CA TYR A 142 4.76 2.20 5.01
C TYR A 142 4.77 2.00 6.54
N PRO A 143 3.76 1.40 7.18
CA PRO A 143 3.84 1.01 8.58
C PRO A 143 4.87 -0.08 8.90
N ILE A 144 5.22 -0.94 7.93
CA ILE A 144 6.01 -2.16 8.18
C ILE A 144 7.40 -1.87 8.76
N PRO A 145 8.20 -0.92 8.23
CA PRO A 145 9.48 -0.56 8.82
C PRO A 145 9.38 -0.09 10.29
N PHE A 146 8.33 0.64 10.66
CA PHE A 146 8.12 1.10 12.03
C PHE A 146 7.83 -0.07 12.98
N ILE A 147 6.98 -1.01 12.56
CA ILE A 147 6.66 -2.21 13.34
C ILE A 147 7.90 -3.09 13.53
N LEU A 148 8.66 -3.34 12.46
CA LEU A 148 9.88 -4.13 12.53
C LEU A 148 10.93 -3.47 13.43
N SER A 149 11.10 -2.16 13.31
CA SER A 149 12.05 -1.40 14.15
C SER A 149 11.62 -1.37 15.62
N TRP A 150 10.32 -1.25 15.90
CA TRP A 150 9.76 -1.41 17.24
C TRP A 150 10.06 -2.80 17.82
N LEU A 151 9.81 -3.88 17.05
CA LEU A 151 10.08 -5.25 17.48
C LEU A 151 11.58 -5.48 17.76
N ILE A 152 12.47 -4.96 16.90
CA ILE A 152 13.92 -5.01 17.09
C ILE A 152 14.29 -4.34 18.42
N CYS A 153 13.83 -3.10 18.60
CA CYS A 153 14.07 -2.29 19.80
C CYS A 153 13.58 -3.00 21.08
N LEU A 154 12.34 -3.50 21.06
CA LEU A 154 11.75 -4.24 22.17
C LEU A 154 12.52 -5.54 22.45
N LYS A 155 12.91 -6.30 21.42
CA LYS A 155 13.69 -7.54 21.59
C LYS A 155 15.07 -7.27 22.17
N VAL A 156 15.75 -6.21 21.73
CA VAL A 156 17.04 -5.78 22.29
C VAL A 156 16.88 -5.34 23.74
N PHE A 157 15.82 -4.59 24.06
CA PHE A 157 15.50 -4.21 25.43
C PHE A 157 15.27 -5.44 26.31
N LEU A 158 14.47 -6.41 25.89
CA LEU A 158 14.21 -7.64 26.67
C LEU A 158 15.50 -8.46 26.91
N LYS A 159 16.49 -8.36 26.02
CA LYS A 159 17.79 -9.05 26.17
C LYS A 159 18.79 -8.27 27.02
N LYS A 160 18.93 -6.96 26.80
CA LYS A 160 19.99 -6.12 27.39
C LYS A 160 19.51 -5.22 28.53
N ASN A 161 18.21 -5.16 28.78
CA ASN A 161 17.54 -4.29 29.77
C ASN A 161 17.86 -2.78 29.64
N LYS A 162 18.35 -2.33 28.46
CA LYS A 162 18.71 -0.94 28.17
C LYS A 162 17.48 -0.13 27.79
N THR A 163 17.00 0.73 28.69
CA THR A 163 15.75 1.50 28.56
C THR A 163 15.69 2.39 27.31
N TRP A 164 16.82 2.92 26.83
CA TRP A 164 16.83 3.73 25.61
C TRP A 164 16.27 2.98 24.38
N PHE A 165 16.54 1.68 24.23
CA PHE A 165 15.93 0.91 23.13
C PHE A 165 14.41 0.83 23.26
N LEU A 166 13.88 0.73 24.48
CA LEU A 166 12.43 0.76 24.70
C LEU A 166 11.85 2.12 24.29
N LEU A 167 12.48 3.23 24.70
CA LEU A 167 12.07 4.58 24.33
C LEU A 167 12.13 4.80 22.81
N LEU A 168 13.22 4.38 22.15
CA LEU A 168 13.36 4.46 20.71
C LEU A 168 12.28 3.64 19.99
N GLY A 169 12.00 2.42 20.45
CA GLY A 169 10.95 1.58 19.88
C GLY A 169 9.57 2.22 19.98
N VAL A 170 9.27 2.87 21.11
CA VAL A 170 8.00 3.60 21.32
C VAL A 170 7.94 4.89 20.53
N LEU A 171 9.04 5.64 20.42
CA LEU A 171 9.16 6.81 19.55
C LEU A 171 8.85 6.45 18.08
N LEU A 172 9.38 5.33 17.60
CA LEU A 172 9.13 4.84 16.25
C LEU A 172 7.67 4.44 16.03
N LEU A 173 6.97 3.90 17.04
CA LEU A 173 5.52 3.70 16.96
C LEU A 173 4.76 5.03 16.86
N GLY A 174 5.18 6.06 17.62
CA GLY A 174 4.62 7.41 17.55
C GLY A 174 4.79 8.03 16.17
N ILE A 175 5.99 7.97 15.57
CA ILE A 175 6.23 8.42 14.19
C ILE A 175 5.38 7.62 13.20
N GLY A 176 5.28 6.30 13.42
CA GLY A 176 4.50 5.38 12.59
C GLY A 176 3.01 5.72 12.47
N ILE A 177 2.42 6.52 13.37
CA ILE A 177 1.04 7.00 13.25
C ILE A 177 0.78 7.74 11.94
N HIS A 178 1.80 8.42 11.42
CA HIS A 178 1.74 9.23 10.20
C HIS A 178 2.02 8.44 8.91
N SER A 179 2.11 7.11 8.98
CA SER A 179 2.48 6.27 7.82
C SER A 179 1.29 5.70 7.05
N TYR A 180 0.13 5.57 7.69
CA TYR A 180 -1.09 5.04 7.07
C TYR A 180 -2.34 5.41 7.89
N HIS A 181 -3.54 5.21 7.37
CA HIS A 181 -4.75 5.48 8.14
C HIS A 181 -4.95 4.48 9.29
N ALA A 182 -4.72 3.19 9.06
CA ALA A 182 -4.90 2.16 10.08
C ALA A 182 -3.90 2.28 11.25
N THR A 183 -2.78 2.99 11.09
CA THR A 183 -1.80 3.17 12.17
C THR A 183 -2.30 4.02 13.32
N LYS A 184 -3.34 4.83 13.10
CA LYS A 184 -4.03 5.57 14.16
C LYS A 184 -4.68 4.64 15.20
N ILE A 185 -4.99 3.40 14.81
CA ILE A 185 -5.52 2.36 15.69
C ILE A 185 -4.40 1.42 16.12
N MET A 186 -3.61 0.95 15.16
CA MET A 186 -2.64 -0.12 15.40
C MET A 186 -1.43 0.33 16.22
N MET A 187 -0.91 1.54 16.04
CA MET A 187 0.28 2.00 16.77
C MET A 187 0.00 2.25 18.26
N PRO A 188 -1.13 2.88 18.67
CA PRO A 188 -1.55 2.90 20.07
C PRO A 188 -1.72 1.50 20.65
N LEU A 189 -2.31 0.55 19.91
CA LEU A 189 -2.46 -0.83 20.37
C LEU A 189 -1.11 -1.50 20.65
N TYR A 190 -0.11 -1.29 19.78
CA TYR A 190 1.24 -1.81 19.98
C TYR A 190 2.01 -1.07 21.09
N PHE A 191 1.70 0.20 21.33
CA PHE A 191 2.19 0.92 22.49
C PHE A 191 1.61 0.33 23.79
N LEU A 192 0.30 0.09 23.85
CA LEU A 192 -0.36 -0.55 25.00
C LEU A 192 0.17 -1.98 25.25
N SER A 193 0.38 -2.75 24.19
CA SER A 193 0.99 -4.09 24.32
C SER A 193 2.43 -4.00 24.83
N THR A 194 3.17 -2.96 24.47
CA THR A 194 4.51 -2.68 25.03
C THR A 194 4.42 -2.40 26.53
N LEU A 195 3.49 -1.56 26.99
CA LEU A 195 3.27 -1.28 28.42
C LEU A 195 2.95 -2.57 29.19
N PHE A 196 2.10 -3.44 28.62
CA PHE A 196 1.79 -4.74 29.20
C PHE A 196 3.04 -5.63 29.31
N VAL A 197 3.85 -5.73 28.26
CA VAL A 197 5.10 -6.50 28.24
C VAL A 197 6.07 -6.02 29.32
N VAL A 198 6.15 -4.71 29.55
CA VAL A 198 7.09 -4.11 30.53
C VAL A 198 6.48 -3.82 31.91
N ARG A 199 5.24 -4.26 32.18
CA ARG A 199 4.46 -3.93 33.39
C ARG A 199 5.21 -4.11 34.71
N ASN A 200 5.99 -5.18 34.84
CA ASN A 200 6.76 -5.45 36.06
C ASN A 200 7.87 -4.41 36.29
N LYS A 201 8.46 -3.88 35.21
CA LYS A 201 9.44 -2.79 35.30
C LYS A 201 8.77 -1.45 35.61
N LEU A 202 7.58 -1.21 35.04
CA LEU A 202 6.79 -0.01 35.34
C LEU A 202 6.39 0.05 36.81
N LYS A 203 5.97 -1.07 37.41
CA LYS A 203 5.70 -1.17 38.86
C LYS A 203 6.92 -0.77 39.71
N LYS A 204 8.13 -1.13 39.28
CA LYS A 204 9.37 -0.79 40.00
C LYS A 204 9.88 0.63 39.71
N LYS A 205 9.52 1.22 38.56
CA LYS A 205 9.99 2.52 38.08
C LYS A 205 8.82 3.27 37.42
N PRO A 206 7.87 3.82 38.19
CA PRO A 206 6.66 4.44 37.63
C PRO A 206 6.96 5.64 36.74
N VAL A 207 8.04 6.39 37.00
CA VAL A 207 8.52 7.50 36.15
C VAL A 207 8.78 7.06 34.70
N LEU A 208 9.06 5.78 34.46
CA LEU A 208 9.22 5.25 33.09
C LEU A 208 7.93 5.37 32.27
N ILE A 209 6.75 5.37 32.89
CA ILE A 209 5.47 5.58 32.19
C ILE A 209 5.48 6.96 31.53
N PHE A 210 5.88 8.01 32.26
CA PHE A 210 5.99 9.35 31.72
C PHE A 210 6.92 9.38 30.50
N TYR A 211 8.13 8.84 30.58
CA TYR A 211 9.05 8.81 29.44
C TYR A 211 8.52 8.01 28.23
N LEU A 212 7.80 6.92 28.46
CA LEU A 212 7.20 6.13 27.39
C LEU A 212 6.05 6.88 26.72
N VAL A 213 5.19 7.52 27.51
CA VAL A 213 4.10 8.37 27.00
C VAL A 213 4.68 9.56 26.23
N THR A 214 5.67 10.26 26.77
CA THR A 214 6.35 11.35 26.06
C THR A 214 6.98 10.87 24.77
N ALA A 215 7.70 9.75 24.76
CA ALA A 215 8.29 9.19 23.54
C ALA A 215 7.22 8.87 22.48
N PHE A 216 6.06 8.36 22.88
CA PHE A 216 4.97 8.04 21.96
C PHE A 216 4.25 9.29 21.44
N VAL A 217 3.99 10.27 22.31
CA VAL A 217 3.18 11.46 22.03
C VAL A 217 3.98 12.53 21.31
N LEU A 218 5.28 12.65 21.55
CA LEU A 218 6.13 13.70 20.97
C LEU A 218 6.01 13.81 19.43
N PRO A 219 6.08 12.70 18.64
CA PRO A 219 5.87 12.76 17.18
C PRO A 219 4.45 13.14 16.76
N ILE A 220 3.46 12.97 17.63
CA ILE A 220 2.04 13.24 17.37
C ILE A 220 1.71 14.71 17.65
N LEU A 221 2.50 15.42 18.46
CA LEU A 221 2.22 16.82 18.82
C LEU A 221 1.94 17.75 17.62
N PRO A 222 2.64 17.64 16.47
CA PRO A 222 2.30 18.44 15.29
C PRO A 222 0.86 18.23 14.78
N LEU A 223 0.26 17.06 15.03
CA LEU A 223 -1.14 16.79 14.69
C LEU A 223 -2.11 17.66 15.49
N VAL A 224 -1.77 18.03 16.74
CA VAL A 224 -2.64 18.89 17.56
C VAL A 224 -2.80 20.26 16.90
N TRP A 225 -1.67 20.88 16.50
CA TRP A 225 -1.70 22.14 15.78
C TRP A 225 -2.37 22.01 14.40
N TRP A 226 -2.12 20.91 13.70
CA TRP A 226 -2.77 20.63 12.42
C TRP A 226 -4.30 20.57 12.53
N LEU A 227 -4.82 19.88 13.55
CA LEU A 227 -6.27 19.73 13.75
C LEU A 227 -6.94 21.03 14.19
N GLN A 228 -6.22 21.97 14.80
CA GLN A 228 -6.76 23.32 15.04
C GLN A 228 -7.02 24.07 13.73
N LYS A 229 -6.15 23.88 12.72
CA LYS A 229 -6.28 24.52 11.40
C LYS A 229 -7.21 23.76 10.45
N TYR A 230 -7.21 22.43 10.54
CA TYR A 230 -7.97 21.52 9.68
C TYR A 230 -8.73 20.48 10.53
N PRO A 231 -9.80 20.89 11.24
CA PRO A 231 -10.52 20.04 12.19
C PRO A 231 -11.14 18.80 11.53
N ASP A 232 -11.52 18.90 10.26
CA ASP A 232 -12.15 17.81 9.52
C ASP A 232 -11.18 16.69 9.11
N THR A 233 -9.87 16.84 9.35
CA THR A 233 -8.85 15.87 8.91
C THR A 233 -9.17 14.43 9.32
N LEU A 234 -9.50 14.21 10.59
CA LEU A 234 -9.81 12.85 11.07
C LEU A 234 -11.19 12.39 10.59
N VAL A 235 -12.14 13.32 10.46
CA VAL A 235 -13.49 13.02 10.00
C VAL A 235 -13.46 12.57 8.54
N ASP A 236 -12.73 13.25 7.66
CA ASP A 236 -12.61 12.91 6.24
C ASP A 236 -11.91 11.57 6.04
N GLN A 237 -10.89 11.29 6.85
CA GLN A 237 -10.22 9.98 6.83
C GLN A 237 -11.14 8.84 7.26
N VAL A 238 -12.01 9.10 8.25
CA VAL A 238 -13.03 8.13 8.68
C VAL A 238 -14.13 7.99 7.62
N LYS A 239 -14.61 9.08 7.02
CA LYS A 239 -15.58 9.04 5.91
C LYS A 239 -15.08 8.19 4.74
N TYR A 240 -13.81 8.34 4.38
CA TYR A 240 -13.18 7.56 3.30
C TYR A 240 -13.18 6.04 3.55
N THR A 241 -13.27 5.61 4.82
CA THR A 241 -13.40 4.18 5.12
C THR A 241 -14.78 3.59 4.81
N GLY A 242 -15.80 4.43 4.57
CA GLY A 242 -17.18 3.99 4.27
C GLY A 242 -17.99 3.55 5.49
N ILE A 243 -17.43 3.67 6.70
CA ILE A 243 -18.03 3.15 7.95
C ILE A 243 -19.18 4.01 8.47
N TYR A 244 -19.18 5.31 8.21
CA TYR A 244 -20.08 6.27 8.84
C TYR A 244 -21.10 6.84 7.86
N ASP A 245 -22.38 6.60 8.14
CA ASP A 245 -23.47 7.41 7.58
C ASP A 245 -23.45 8.77 8.29
N THR A 246 -23.04 9.80 7.57
CA THR A 246 -22.80 11.16 8.08
C THR A 246 -24.08 11.92 8.43
N LYS A 247 -25.25 11.29 8.32
CA LYS A 247 -26.52 11.88 8.78
C LYS A 247 -26.67 11.88 10.31
N LEU A 248 -25.78 11.22 11.05
CA LEU A 248 -25.83 11.08 12.50
C LEU A 248 -24.67 11.80 13.21
N HIS A 249 -24.96 12.41 14.36
CA HIS A 249 -23.96 13.06 15.23
C HIS A 249 -22.82 12.09 15.61
N PRO A 250 -21.55 12.53 15.77
CA PRO A 250 -20.39 11.66 16.04
C PRO A 250 -20.56 10.71 17.25
N ALA A 251 -21.22 11.17 18.31
CA ALA A 251 -21.53 10.37 19.50
C ALA A 251 -22.57 9.26 19.20
N LEU A 252 -23.54 9.53 18.34
CA LEU A 252 -24.54 8.55 17.88
C LEU A 252 -23.91 7.53 16.92
N GLY A 253 -22.97 7.96 16.07
CA GLY A 253 -22.21 7.08 15.19
C GLY A 253 -21.27 6.11 15.93
N PHE A 254 -20.78 6.46 17.13
CA PHE A 254 -20.06 5.50 17.97
C PHE A 254 -20.99 4.44 18.57
N LEU A 255 -22.22 4.83 18.95
CA LEU A 255 -23.24 3.90 19.44
C LEU A 255 -23.74 2.97 18.34
N THR A 256 -23.80 3.41 17.08
CA THR A 256 -24.11 2.51 15.96
C THR A 256 -23.03 1.46 15.76
N LEU A 257 -21.74 1.74 15.98
CA LEU A 257 -20.67 0.74 15.91
C LEU A 257 -20.85 -0.43 16.91
N ILE A 258 -21.51 -0.18 18.04
CA ILE A 258 -21.70 -1.15 19.13
C ILE A 258 -23.10 -1.81 19.04
N SER A 259 -23.91 -1.45 18.04
CA SER A 259 -25.20 -2.11 17.83
C SER A 259 -25.00 -3.62 17.59
N PRO A 260 -25.91 -4.50 18.06
CA PRO A 260 -25.74 -5.95 17.93
C PRO A 260 -25.50 -6.42 16.48
N ASN A 261 -26.24 -5.84 15.51
CA ASN A 261 -26.10 -6.17 14.10
C ASN A 261 -24.74 -5.73 13.54
N ASN A 262 -24.26 -4.55 13.94
CA ASN A 262 -22.93 -4.08 13.52
C ASN A 262 -21.82 -4.89 14.21
N LEU A 263 -21.98 -5.29 15.47
CA LEU A 263 -21.01 -6.14 16.16
C LEU A 263 -20.88 -7.51 15.48
N LEU A 264 -21.99 -8.17 15.13
CA LEU A 264 -21.97 -9.45 14.40
C LEU A 264 -21.28 -9.31 13.03
N HIS A 265 -21.61 -8.27 12.28
CA HIS A 265 -20.95 -7.97 11.01
C HIS A 265 -19.44 -7.75 11.18
N ARG A 266 -19.01 -7.01 12.21
CA ARG A 266 -17.59 -6.77 12.49
C ARG A 266 -16.86 -8.05 12.90
N ILE A 267 -17.49 -8.91 13.70
CA ILE A 267 -16.94 -10.24 14.02
C ILE A 267 -16.78 -11.07 12.74
N ASP A 268 -17.78 -11.08 11.86
CA ASP A 268 -17.68 -11.77 10.57
C ASP A 268 -16.53 -11.24 9.71
N VAL A 269 -16.39 -9.91 9.59
CA VAL A 269 -15.25 -9.29 8.90
C VAL A 269 -13.92 -9.74 9.52
N PHE A 270 -13.81 -9.72 10.85
CA PHE A 270 -12.60 -10.15 11.57
C PHE A 270 -12.23 -11.61 11.30
N VAL A 271 -13.19 -12.53 11.41
CA VAL A 271 -12.97 -13.96 11.17
C VAL A 271 -12.57 -14.23 9.72
N ASN A 272 -13.13 -13.49 8.76
CA ASN A 272 -12.80 -13.62 7.35
C ASN A 272 -11.33 -13.33 7.01
N PHE A 273 -10.63 -12.49 7.80
CA PHE A 273 -9.18 -12.28 7.63
C PHE A 273 -8.35 -13.52 7.94
N PHE A 274 -8.89 -14.48 8.68
CA PHE A 274 -8.24 -15.75 9.00
C PHE A 274 -8.77 -16.93 8.18
N ASN A 275 -9.64 -16.67 7.19
CA ASN A 275 -10.11 -17.69 6.27
C ASN A 275 -8.91 -18.28 5.46
N PRO A 276 -8.68 -19.61 5.47
CA PRO A 276 -7.56 -20.22 4.75
C PRO A 276 -7.57 -19.96 3.23
N VAL A 277 -8.76 -19.80 2.62
CA VAL A 277 -8.88 -19.46 1.21
C VAL A 277 -8.34 -18.06 0.96
N PHE A 278 -8.64 -17.10 1.81
CA PHE A 278 -8.08 -15.75 1.74
C PHE A 278 -6.57 -15.78 2.00
N LEU A 279 -6.14 -16.43 3.09
CA LEU A 279 -4.74 -16.42 3.50
C LEU A 279 -3.80 -17.17 2.54
N PHE A 280 -4.23 -18.27 1.90
CA PHE A 280 -3.31 -19.18 1.20
C PHE A 280 -3.68 -19.48 -0.26
N LEU A 281 -4.90 -19.15 -0.71
CA LEU A 281 -5.37 -19.52 -2.06
C LEU A 281 -5.71 -18.34 -2.98
N LYS A 282 -6.57 -17.40 -2.55
CA LYS A 282 -7.14 -16.33 -3.40
C LYS A 282 -6.69 -14.90 -3.04
N GLY A 283 -6.33 -14.63 -1.78
CA GLY A 283 -5.94 -13.29 -1.35
C GLY A 283 -7.09 -12.28 -1.40
N ASP A 284 -6.74 -11.00 -1.51
CA ASP A 284 -7.66 -9.84 -1.49
C ASP A 284 -8.81 -9.95 -2.50
N GLN A 285 -9.93 -9.28 -2.20
CA GLN A 285 -11.03 -9.18 -3.14
C GLN A 285 -10.75 -8.29 -4.38
N SER A 286 -9.96 -7.25 -4.18
CA SER A 286 -9.54 -6.32 -5.23
C SER A 286 -8.36 -6.84 -6.01
N LEU A 287 -8.43 -6.72 -7.33
CA LEU A 287 -7.30 -7.01 -8.19
C LEU A 287 -6.15 -6.01 -8.01
N ILE A 288 -6.34 -4.85 -7.37
CA ILE A 288 -5.24 -3.95 -7.03
C ILE A 288 -4.28 -4.59 -6.01
N HIS A 289 -4.80 -5.44 -5.12
CA HIS A 289 -4.05 -5.98 -3.97
C HIS A 289 -3.80 -7.50 -4.04
N SER A 290 -4.33 -8.18 -5.06
CA SER A 290 -4.15 -9.63 -5.26
C SER A 290 -4.25 -9.99 -6.74
N THR A 291 -3.50 -11.00 -7.19
CA THR A 291 -3.69 -11.57 -8.54
C THR A 291 -4.87 -12.54 -8.64
N ARG A 292 -5.47 -12.89 -7.49
CA ARG A 292 -6.48 -13.96 -7.30
C ARG A 292 -6.01 -15.38 -7.60
N MET A 293 -4.72 -15.54 -7.93
CA MET A 293 -4.09 -16.84 -8.20
C MET A 293 -3.18 -17.30 -7.05
N SER A 294 -3.04 -16.49 -6.01
CA SER A 294 -2.31 -16.82 -4.79
C SER A 294 -2.96 -16.17 -3.57
N GLY A 295 -2.75 -16.76 -2.40
CA GLY A 295 -3.18 -16.19 -1.13
C GLY A 295 -2.39 -14.96 -0.70
N VAL A 296 -2.72 -14.45 0.48
CA VAL A 296 -1.86 -13.47 1.19
C VAL A 296 -0.44 -14.02 1.34
N PHE A 297 -0.35 -15.28 1.73
CA PHE A 297 0.86 -16.07 1.90
C PHE A 297 0.88 -17.23 0.90
N LEU A 298 2.07 -17.77 0.65
CA LEU A 298 2.23 -18.99 -0.12
C LEU A 298 1.68 -20.20 0.66
N LEU A 299 1.19 -21.20 -0.09
CA LEU A 299 0.48 -22.36 0.45
C LEU A 299 1.29 -23.14 1.51
N PRO A 300 2.62 -23.35 1.41
CA PRO A 300 3.38 -24.03 2.45
C PRO A 300 3.24 -23.42 3.86
N LEU A 301 2.93 -22.11 3.96
CA LEU A 301 2.73 -21.46 5.25
C LEU A 301 1.48 -21.97 5.98
N VAL A 302 0.53 -22.64 5.30
CA VAL A 302 -0.62 -23.30 5.94
C VAL A 302 -0.18 -24.39 6.93
N VAL A 303 0.99 -25.00 6.73
CA VAL A 303 1.57 -25.98 7.64
C VAL A 303 2.44 -25.29 8.69
N PHE A 304 3.32 -24.38 8.26
CA PHE A 304 4.30 -23.77 9.15
C PHE A 304 3.68 -22.81 10.17
N LEU A 305 2.70 -21.99 9.76
CA LEU A 305 2.13 -20.96 10.62
C LEU A 305 1.37 -21.55 11.82
N PRO A 306 0.48 -22.56 11.69
CA PRO A 306 -0.18 -23.17 12.84
C PRO A 306 0.80 -23.85 13.81
N ILE A 307 1.82 -24.55 13.31
CA ILE A 307 2.87 -25.15 14.16
C ILE A 307 3.59 -24.04 14.93
N GLY A 308 3.95 -22.94 14.25
CA GLY A 308 4.55 -21.76 14.85
C GLY A 308 3.72 -21.13 15.96
N LEU A 309 2.43 -20.94 15.70
CA LEU A 309 1.45 -20.42 16.68
C LEU A 309 1.38 -21.32 17.92
N LEU A 310 1.25 -22.64 17.74
CA LEU A 310 1.20 -23.60 18.85
C LEU A 310 2.47 -23.58 19.70
N LEU A 311 3.64 -23.47 19.08
CA LEU A 311 4.92 -23.39 19.80
C LEU A 311 5.08 -22.07 20.55
N ALA A 312 4.71 -20.96 19.90
CA ALA A 312 4.74 -19.65 20.52
C ALA A 312 3.77 -19.58 21.72
N TRP A 313 2.61 -20.24 21.64
CA TRP A 313 1.62 -20.32 22.70
C TRP A 313 2.09 -21.18 23.88
N LYS A 314 2.61 -22.39 23.60
CA LYS A 314 3.15 -23.31 24.62
C LYS A 314 4.42 -22.78 25.27
N GLY A 315 5.14 -21.87 24.61
CA GLY A 315 6.36 -21.26 25.14
C GLY A 315 6.09 -20.24 26.24
N GLN A 316 7.07 -20.05 27.13
CA GLN A 316 7.01 -19.03 28.19
C GLN A 316 7.52 -17.65 27.74
N SER A 317 7.94 -17.51 26.48
CA SER A 317 8.48 -16.24 25.98
C SER A 317 7.38 -15.18 25.84
N VAL A 318 7.46 -14.12 26.65
CA VAL A 318 6.58 -12.95 26.53
C VAL A 318 6.62 -12.35 25.13
N PHE A 319 7.80 -12.35 24.48
CA PHE A 319 7.95 -11.88 23.11
C PHE A 319 7.16 -12.73 22.11
N ASN A 320 7.14 -14.06 22.26
CA ASN A 320 6.36 -14.93 21.36
C ASN A 320 4.86 -14.74 21.58
N LYS A 321 4.41 -14.57 22.83
CA LYS A 321 3.01 -14.24 23.14
C LYS A 321 2.60 -12.89 22.54
N LEU A 322 3.50 -11.91 22.55
CA LEU A 322 3.30 -10.63 21.86
C LEU A 322 3.14 -10.83 20.33
N LEU A 323 3.97 -11.66 19.69
CA LEU A 323 3.82 -11.94 18.25
C LEU A 323 2.45 -12.55 17.92
N ILE A 324 1.94 -13.46 18.76
CA ILE A 324 0.58 -14.01 18.63
C ILE A 324 -0.46 -12.92 18.75
N PHE A 325 -0.38 -12.11 19.81
CA PHE A 325 -1.30 -11.00 20.03
C PHE A 325 -1.34 -10.03 18.84
N CYS A 326 -0.16 -9.61 18.37
CA CYS A 326 -0.05 -8.71 17.22
C CYS A 326 -0.53 -9.34 15.92
N PHE A 327 -0.30 -10.64 15.70
CA PHE A 327 -0.84 -11.37 14.56
C PHE A 327 -2.37 -11.36 14.56
N PHE A 328 -3.01 -11.73 15.68
CA PHE A 328 -4.48 -11.78 15.74
C PHE A 328 -5.14 -10.40 15.77
N THR A 329 -4.48 -9.37 16.28
CA THR A 329 -5.01 -8.00 16.29
C THR A 329 -4.73 -7.24 15.00
N SER A 330 -3.89 -7.76 14.11
CA SER A 330 -3.52 -7.09 12.85
C SER A 330 -4.67 -6.66 11.92
N PRO A 331 -5.82 -7.36 11.82
CA PRO A 331 -6.93 -6.89 11.00
C PRO A 331 -7.87 -5.93 11.74
N LEU A 332 -7.61 -5.55 13.00
CA LEU A 332 -8.56 -4.78 13.81
C LEU A 332 -8.99 -3.46 13.15
N ALA A 333 -8.06 -2.72 12.55
CA ALA A 333 -8.40 -1.50 11.82
C ALA A 333 -9.27 -1.77 10.59
N ALA A 334 -9.00 -2.85 9.85
CA ALA A 334 -9.81 -3.28 8.71
C ALA A 334 -11.20 -3.77 9.14
N THR A 335 -11.28 -4.46 10.27
CA THR A 335 -12.52 -4.89 10.90
C THR A 335 -13.40 -3.70 11.24
N ILE A 336 -12.86 -2.70 11.93
CA ILE A 336 -13.59 -1.46 12.23
C ILE A 336 -14.09 -0.82 10.92
N ALA A 337 -13.29 -0.94 9.86
CA ALA A 337 -13.62 -0.48 8.52
C ALA A 337 -14.75 -1.21 7.80
N GLY A 338 -15.04 -2.46 8.17
CA GLY A 338 -16.11 -3.25 7.53
C GLY A 338 -15.75 -3.90 6.21
N ASP A 339 -14.49 -3.88 5.82
CA ASP A 339 -14.08 -4.45 4.55
C ASP A 339 -13.75 -5.94 4.68
N HIS A 340 -14.61 -6.79 4.11
CA HIS A 340 -14.27 -8.20 3.93
C HIS A 340 -13.06 -8.35 3.01
N PHE A 341 -12.15 -9.26 3.38
CA PHE A 341 -11.03 -9.72 2.54
C PHE A 341 -10.15 -8.59 1.96
N ARG A 342 -9.96 -7.47 2.69
CA ARG A 342 -9.14 -6.34 2.25
C ARG A 342 -7.77 -6.33 2.93
N ILE A 343 -6.82 -7.08 2.37
CA ILE A 343 -5.48 -7.26 2.96
C ILE A 343 -4.70 -5.95 3.05
N SER A 344 -4.99 -5.00 2.18
CA SER A 344 -4.34 -3.68 2.17
C SER A 344 -4.52 -2.94 3.50
N ARG A 345 -5.59 -3.21 4.27
CA ARG A 345 -5.83 -2.64 5.62
C ARG A 345 -5.25 -3.49 6.77
N ALA A 346 -4.68 -4.66 6.46
CA ALA A 346 -4.20 -5.64 7.45
C ALA A 346 -2.76 -6.15 7.19
N LEU A 347 -1.97 -5.44 6.38
CA LEU A 347 -0.56 -5.78 6.10
C LEU A 347 0.32 -5.89 7.35
N PHE A 348 -0.10 -5.29 8.45
CA PHE A 348 0.48 -5.47 9.79
C PHE A 348 0.73 -6.94 10.14
N MET A 349 -0.08 -7.87 9.62
CA MET A 349 0.03 -9.29 9.93
C MET A 349 1.32 -9.94 9.44
N LEU A 350 1.89 -9.43 8.34
CA LEU A 350 2.93 -10.13 7.57
C LEU A 350 4.20 -10.40 8.39
N PRO A 351 4.79 -9.41 9.11
CA PRO A 351 5.97 -9.65 9.93
C PRO A 351 5.75 -10.70 11.02
N PHE A 352 4.59 -10.67 11.68
CA PHE A 352 4.27 -11.60 12.76
C PHE A 352 4.06 -13.01 12.23
N ALA A 353 3.29 -13.16 11.16
CA ALA A 353 3.03 -14.43 10.51
C ALA A 353 4.32 -15.11 10.02
N VAL A 354 5.22 -14.35 9.40
CA VAL A 354 6.49 -14.88 8.88
C VAL A 354 7.45 -15.32 10.01
N LEU A 355 7.51 -14.58 11.12
CA LEU A 355 8.28 -14.97 12.30
C LEU A 355 7.71 -16.25 12.94
N LEU A 356 6.39 -16.33 13.08
CA LEU A 356 5.71 -17.51 13.62
C LEU A 356 5.91 -18.72 12.69
N ALA A 357 5.72 -18.55 11.38
CA ALA A 357 5.99 -19.61 10.40
C ALA A 357 7.44 -20.10 10.49
N THR A 358 8.42 -19.21 10.68
CA THR A 358 9.82 -19.62 10.85
C THR A 358 10.02 -20.49 12.10
N LEU A 359 9.34 -20.19 13.23
CA LEU A 359 9.33 -21.08 14.41
C LEU A 359 8.74 -22.46 14.07
N GLY A 360 7.69 -22.50 13.25
CA GLY A 360 7.09 -23.73 12.75
C GLY A 360 8.06 -24.56 11.91
N ILE A 361 8.79 -23.92 11.00
CA ILE A 361 9.81 -24.58 10.17
C ILE A 361 10.92 -25.16 11.06
N GLN A 362 11.42 -24.41 12.04
CA GLN A 362 12.44 -24.90 12.96
C GLN A 362 12.02 -26.20 13.64
N LYS A 363 10.76 -26.28 14.09
CA LYS A 363 10.25 -27.48 14.75
C LYS A 363 10.02 -28.63 13.78
N LEU A 364 9.44 -28.36 12.62
CA LEU A 364 9.16 -29.41 11.64
C LEU A 364 10.45 -29.98 11.07
N MET A 365 11.49 -29.15 10.87
CA MET A 365 12.81 -29.58 10.41
C MET A 365 13.42 -30.65 11.33
N LEU A 366 13.19 -30.55 12.65
CA LEU A 366 13.68 -31.51 13.64
C LEU A 366 12.87 -32.81 13.71
N ARG A 367 11.63 -32.82 13.22
CA ARG A 367 10.70 -33.96 13.34
C ARG A 367 10.46 -34.69 12.02
N GLN A 368 10.37 -33.94 10.93
CA GLN A 368 10.01 -34.38 9.58
C GLN A 368 10.84 -33.59 8.55
N LYS A 369 12.15 -33.85 8.52
CA LYS A 369 13.13 -33.11 7.71
C LYS A 369 12.79 -33.12 6.21
N ASN A 370 12.45 -34.29 5.66
CA ASN A 370 12.14 -34.46 4.24
C ASN A 370 10.87 -33.68 3.83
N LEU A 371 9.80 -33.77 4.64
CA LEU A 371 8.59 -32.97 4.43
C LEU A 371 8.89 -31.47 4.51
N THR A 372 9.74 -31.07 5.46
CA THR A 372 10.13 -29.66 5.60
C THR A 372 10.86 -29.17 4.35
N TYR A 373 11.82 -29.94 3.82
CA TYR A 373 12.49 -29.58 2.57
C TYR A 373 11.55 -29.53 1.37
N LEU A 374 10.64 -30.50 1.24
CA LEU A 374 9.60 -30.47 0.20
C LEU A 374 8.79 -29.18 0.26
N LEU A 375 8.26 -28.84 1.44
CA LEU A 375 7.48 -27.62 1.65
C LEU A 375 8.31 -26.33 1.41
N LEU A 376 9.61 -26.34 1.75
CA LEU A 376 10.51 -25.24 1.47
C LEU A 376 10.84 -25.09 -0.02
N LEU A 377 10.93 -26.19 -0.78
CA LEU A 377 11.13 -26.18 -2.24
C LEU A 377 9.87 -25.69 -2.97
N LEU A 378 8.68 -25.94 -2.41
CA LEU A 378 7.42 -25.44 -2.97
C LEU A 378 7.29 -23.91 -2.90
N ILE A 379 8.00 -23.24 -1.98
CA ILE A 379 7.97 -21.78 -1.83
C ILE A 379 8.46 -21.07 -3.11
N PRO A 380 9.72 -21.24 -3.56
CA PRO A 380 10.19 -20.58 -4.78
C PRO A 380 9.44 -21.07 -6.03
N PHE A 381 8.98 -22.33 -6.06
CA PHE A 381 8.19 -22.86 -7.16
C PHE A 381 6.84 -22.14 -7.29
N GLN A 382 6.04 -22.09 -6.21
CA GLN A 382 4.75 -21.40 -6.21
C GLN A 382 4.93 -19.89 -6.43
N PHE A 383 5.95 -19.28 -5.82
CA PHE A 383 6.26 -17.88 -6.06
C PHE A 383 6.62 -17.61 -7.53
N GLY A 384 7.33 -18.53 -8.19
CA GLY A 384 7.63 -18.45 -9.62
C GLY A 384 6.36 -18.42 -10.49
N PHE A 385 5.37 -19.27 -10.20
CA PHE A 385 4.06 -19.22 -10.86
C PHE A 385 3.33 -17.92 -10.60
N PHE A 386 3.28 -17.49 -9.34
CA PHE A 386 2.68 -16.21 -8.97
C PHE A 386 3.34 -15.04 -9.71
N TRP A 387 4.67 -14.99 -9.75
CA TRP A 387 5.43 -13.95 -10.44
C TRP A 387 5.17 -13.97 -11.95
N TYR A 388 5.15 -15.15 -12.56
CA TYR A 388 4.84 -15.30 -13.98
C TYR A 388 3.42 -14.81 -14.32
N ASP A 389 2.43 -15.21 -13.52
CA ASP A 389 1.06 -14.73 -13.66
C ASP A 389 0.97 -13.22 -13.44
N TYR A 390 1.61 -12.68 -12.40
CA TYR A 390 1.68 -11.25 -12.11
C TYR A 390 2.22 -10.47 -13.31
N MET A 391 3.28 -10.94 -13.95
CA MET A 391 3.88 -10.28 -15.11
C MET A 391 3.08 -10.42 -16.42
N LYS A 392 2.18 -11.40 -16.51
CA LYS A 392 1.39 -11.69 -17.71
C LYS A 392 -0.11 -11.65 -17.42
N GLY A 393 -0.70 -12.79 -17.06
CA GLY A 393 -2.16 -12.99 -16.97
C GLY A 393 -2.85 -11.99 -16.06
N TYR A 394 -2.21 -11.60 -14.96
CA TYR A 394 -2.73 -10.58 -14.05
C TYR A 394 -2.97 -9.23 -14.73
N ARG A 395 -2.13 -8.81 -15.68
CA ARG A 395 -2.31 -7.53 -16.40
C ARG A 395 -3.62 -7.51 -17.19
N ILE A 396 -3.98 -8.64 -17.79
CA ILE A 396 -5.23 -8.80 -18.55
C ILE A 396 -6.43 -8.82 -17.59
N ARG A 397 -6.30 -9.44 -16.42
CA ARG A 397 -7.40 -9.47 -15.44
C ARG A 397 -7.60 -8.14 -14.72
N SER A 398 -6.54 -7.36 -14.51
CA SER A 398 -6.56 -6.20 -13.62
C SER A 398 -6.65 -4.84 -14.30
N TYR A 399 -6.46 -4.69 -15.62
CA TYR A 399 -6.42 -3.36 -16.26
C TYR A 399 -7.64 -2.47 -15.97
N GLN A 400 -8.84 -3.06 -15.87
CA GLN A 400 -10.07 -2.34 -15.53
C GLN A 400 -10.02 -1.74 -14.12
N TRP A 401 -9.39 -2.44 -13.17
CA TRP A 401 -9.19 -1.98 -11.79
C TRP A 401 -8.14 -0.87 -11.68
N PHE A 402 -7.32 -0.69 -12.72
CA PHE A 402 -6.37 0.41 -12.86
C PHE A 402 -6.87 1.46 -13.86
N ASN A 403 -8.20 1.60 -13.98
CA ASN A 403 -8.87 2.61 -14.80
C ASN A 403 -8.54 2.55 -16.30
N TYR A 404 -8.33 1.35 -16.85
CA TYR A 404 -8.13 1.16 -18.29
C TYR A 404 -6.87 1.87 -18.83
N ASN A 405 -6.67 1.84 -20.15
CA ASN A 405 -5.52 2.47 -20.79
C ASN A 405 -5.69 4.00 -20.99
N ILE A 406 -6.16 4.70 -19.95
CA ILE A 406 -6.11 6.17 -19.88
C ILE A 406 -4.68 6.68 -20.16
N PRO A 407 -3.60 6.07 -19.59
CA PRO A 407 -2.22 6.41 -19.95
C PRO A 407 -1.98 6.52 -21.46
N GLY A 408 -2.26 5.46 -22.21
CA GLY A 408 -2.03 5.43 -23.65
C GLY A 408 -2.87 6.46 -24.40
N ALA A 409 -4.11 6.67 -23.97
CA ALA A 409 -4.99 7.68 -24.58
C ALA A 409 -4.44 9.11 -24.42
N LEU A 410 -3.92 9.44 -23.24
CA LEU A 410 -3.36 10.76 -22.98
C LEU A 410 -1.99 10.95 -23.62
N GLU A 411 -1.15 9.91 -23.65
CA GLU A 411 0.12 9.94 -24.39
C GLU A 411 -0.13 10.16 -25.89
N ALA A 412 -1.09 9.44 -26.48
CA ALA A 412 -1.50 9.64 -27.86
C ALA A 412 -2.05 11.05 -28.12
N ALA A 413 -2.83 11.61 -27.18
CA ALA A 413 -3.32 12.98 -27.28
C ALA A 413 -2.19 14.01 -27.28
N ILE A 414 -1.18 13.83 -26.41
CA ILE A 414 0.00 14.70 -26.35
C ILE A 414 0.78 14.61 -27.66
N ASN A 415 1.03 13.40 -28.17
CA ASN A 415 1.78 13.18 -29.40
C ASN A 415 1.09 13.77 -30.64
N ASN A 416 -0.24 13.86 -30.64
CA ASN A 416 -1.04 14.40 -31.74
C ASN A 416 -1.54 15.84 -31.50
N SER A 417 -1.02 16.52 -30.47
CA SER A 417 -1.48 17.86 -30.06
C SER A 417 -0.90 19.02 -30.88
N ASP A 418 0.18 18.78 -31.64
CA ASP A 418 0.84 19.83 -32.41
C ASP A 418 -0.06 20.32 -33.55
N GLY A 419 -0.15 21.64 -33.72
CA GLY A 419 -1.08 22.27 -34.66
C GLY A 419 -2.56 22.27 -34.20
N ARG A 420 -2.89 21.69 -33.04
CA ARG A 420 -4.24 21.69 -32.48
C ARG A 420 -4.52 22.93 -31.63
N GLU A 421 -5.73 23.47 -31.77
CA GLU A 421 -6.21 24.62 -31.01
C GLU A 421 -6.93 24.20 -29.73
N LYS A 422 -7.68 23.09 -29.77
CA LYS A 422 -8.41 22.55 -28.63
C LYS A 422 -8.21 21.05 -28.47
N ILE A 423 -8.10 20.60 -27.23
CA ILE A 423 -8.01 19.18 -26.85
C ILE A 423 -9.19 18.89 -25.93
N TYR A 424 -10.14 18.09 -26.40
CA TYR A 424 -11.32 17.71 -25.64
C TYR A 424 -11.07 16.37 -24.95
N LEU A 425 -11.19 16.40 -23.63
CA LEU A 425 -11.12 15.22 -22.78
C LEU A 425 -12.50 14.94 -22.18
N ASP A 426 -12.93 13.69 -22.25
CA ASP A 426 -14.21 13.27 -21.69
C ASP A 426 -14.18 13.30 -20.16
N HIS A 427 -14.93 14.21 -19.55
CA HIS A 427 -14.93 14.39 -18.08
C HIS A 427 -15.55 13.22 -17.32
N ARG A 428 -16.24 12.30 -18.01
CA ARG A 428 -16.79 11.09 -17.40
C ARG A 428 -15.73 10.03 -17.13
N VAL A 429 -14.56 10.17 -17.75
CA VAL A 429 -13.40 9.35 -17.43
C VAL A 429 -12.91 9.75 -16.03
N GLY A 430 -13.01 8.83 -15.08
CA GLY A 430 -12.69 9.08 -13.68
C GLY A 430 -11.29 9.65 -13.51
N PHE A 431 -11.18 10.76 -12.77
CA PHE A 431 -9.92 11.46 -12.48
C PHE A 431 -9.14 11.94 -13.72
N VAL A 432 -9.77 12.07 -14.91
CA VAL A 432 -9.08 12.44 -16.16
C VAL A 432 -8.25 13.71 -16.03
N GLU A 433 -8.70 14.70 -15.25
CA GLU A 433 -7.94 15.93 -14.97
C GLU A 433 -6.60 15.65 -14.27
N LYS A 434 -6.59 14.73 -13.30
CA LYS A 434 -5.38 14.34 -12.56
C LYS A 434 -4.46 13.49 -13.41
N TYR A 435 -5.01 12.56 -14.20
CA TYR A 435 -4.22 11.84 -15.20
C TYR A 435 -3.59 12.84 -16.18
N TRP A 436 -4.36 13.78 -16.73
CA TRP A 436 -3.86 14.76 -17.69
C TRP A 436 -2.74 15.62 -17.10
N GLN A 437 -2.92 16.15 -15.89
CA GLN A 437 -1.87 16.86 -15.16
C GLN A 437 -0.60 16.03 -15.03
N PHE A 438 -0.72 14.75 -14.64
CA PHE A 438 0.43 13.85 -14.51
C PHE A 438 1.19 13.67 -15.84
N TYR A 439 0.48 13.37 -16.93
CA TYR A 439 1.11 13.12 -18.23
C TYR A 439 1.68 14.41 -18.85
N LEU A 440 1.02 15.56 -18.69
CA LEU A 440 1.61 16.84 -19.12
C LEU A 440 2.91 17.15 -18.39
N LEU A 441 2.98 16.88 -17.08
CA LEU A 441 4.21 17.06 -16.30
C LEU A 441 5.29 16.06 -16.69
N LYS A 442 4.93 14.79 -16.92
CA LYS A 442 5.84 13.73 -17.41
C LYS A 442 6.48 14.12 -18.75
N TYR A 443 5.69 14.65 -19.68
CA TYR A 443 6.14 15.03 -21.02
C TYR A 443 6.66 16.46 -21.13
N ASN A 444 6.66 17.23 -20.02
CA ASN A 444 7.03 18.64 -20.00
C ASN A 444 6.25 19.49 -21.02
N ARG A 445 4.92 19.29 -21.08
CA ARG A 445 3.97 19.99 -21.96
C ARG A 445 2.86 20.74 -21.17
N PRO A 446 3.17 21.50 -20.10
CA PRO A 446 2.15 22.14 -19.27
C PRO A 446 1.27 23.15 -20.04
N GLU A 447 1.76 23.70 -21.15
CA GLU A 447 1.04 24.64 -22.01
C GLU A 447 -0.23 24.04 -22.64
N LEU A 448 -0.28 22.72 -22.82
CA LEU A 448 -1.47 22.04 -23.34
C LEU A 448 -2.68 22.16 -22.41
N LEU A 449 -2.47 22.46 -21.13
CA LEU A 449 -3.55 22.67 -20.18
C LEU A 449 -4.47 23.83 -20.62
N GLN A 450 -3.91 24.89 -21.21
CA GLN A 450 -4.67 26.04 -21.70
C GLN A 450 -5.54 25.71 -22.94
N LYS A 451 -5.17 24.66 -23.67
CA LYS A 451 -5.91 24.14 -24.83
C LYS A 451 -6.96 23.11 -24.45
N THR A 452 -6.95 22.64 -23.20
CA THR A 452 -7.76 21.51 -22.76
C THR A 452 -9.18 21.96 -22.43
N VAL A 453 -10.17 21.19 -22.90
CA VAL A 453 -11.59 21.37 -22.59
C VAL A 453 -12.11 20.05 -22.03
N TYR A 454 -12.62 20.10 -20.80
CA TYR A 454 -13.28 18.95 -20.17
C TYR A 454 -14.77 19.04 -20.44
N ALA A 455 -15.35 18.06 -21.13
CA ALA A 455 -16.77 18.08 -21.49
C ALA A 455 -17.36 16.67 -21.63
N ASP A 456 -18.68 16.55 -21.57
CA ASP A 456 -19.35 15.28 -21.88
C ASP A 456 -19.39 15.15 -23.40
N LEU A 457 -18.52 14.31 -23.94
CA LEU A 457 -18.41 14.20 -25.38
C LEU A 457 -19.58 13.44 -26.02
N ARG A 458 -20.48 12.78 -25.26
CA ARG A 458 -21.73 12.22 -25.82
C ARG A 458 -22.82 13.27 -26.01
N SER A 459 -22.75 14.41 -25.32
CA SER A 459 -23.78 15.45 -25.41
C SER A 459 -23.44 16.59 -26.38
N ILE A 460 -22.19 16.65 -26.86
CA ILE A 460 -21.76 17.68 -27.80
C ILE A 460 -21.93 17.19 -29.25
N GLU A 461 -22.57 18.00 -30.08
CA GLU A 461 -22.65 17.76 -31.52
C GLU A 461 -21.27 17.97 -32.17
N PRO A 462 -20.65 16.96 -32.80
CA PRO A 462 -19.30 17.09 -33.37
C PRO A 462 -19.19 18.18 -34.45
N ASN A 463 -20.28 18.47 -35.16
CA ASN A 463 -20.31 19.51 -36.20
C ASN A 463 -20.18 20.93 -35.63
N SER A 464 -20.47 21.13 -34.34
CA SER A 464 -20.38 22.44 -33.67
C SER A 464 -18.99 22.76 -33.13
N MET A 465 -18.07 21.77 -33.15
CA MET A 465 -16.75 21.93 -32.55
C MET A 465 -15.78 22.69 -33.48
N PRO A 466 -14.85 23.48 -32.93
CA PRO A 466 -13.85 24.20 -33.72
C PRO A 466 -13.00 23.27 -34.59
N VAL A 467 -12.51 23.78 -35.72
CA VAL A 467 -11.51 23.10 -36.56
C VAL A 467 -10.18 22.99 -35.80
N LYS A 468 -9.32 22.02 -36.15
CA LYS A 468 -8.06 21.73 -35.44
C LYS A 468 -8.27 21.31 -33.99
N SER A 469 -9.37 20.65 -33.71
CA SER A 469 -9.67 20.04 -32.43
C SER A 469 -9.18 18.59 -32.40
N LEU A 470 -8.77 18.14 -31.22
CA LEU A 470 -8.47 16.75 -30.93
C LEU A 470 -9.43 16.22 -29.86
N LEU A 471 -10.01 15.05 -30.07
CA LEU A 471 -10.93 14.41 -29.14
C LEU A 471 -10.31 13.14 -28.59
N VAL A 472 -10.30 13.00 -27.27
CA VAL A 472 -10.01 11.73 -26.58
C VAL A 472 -11.32 11.18 -26.08
N PHE A 473 -11.83 10.17 -26.76
CA PHE A 473 -13.17 9.64 -26.54
C PHE A 473 -13.10 8.24 -25.93
N HIS A 474 -13.94 7.97 -24.91
CA HIS A 474 -14.09 6.66 -24.29
C HIS A 474 -15.42 6.02 -24.72
N PHE A 475 -15.35 4.84 -25.36
CA PHE A 475 -16.55 4.08 -25.74
C PHE A 475 -16.74 2.83 -24.88
N ASP A 476 -17.95 2.69 -24.35
CA ASP A 476 -18.44 1.42 -23.84
C ASP A 476 -18.88 0.55 -25.03
N ASN A 477 -17.88 -0.06 -25.68
CA ASN A 477 -17.96 -1.30 -26.46
C ASN A 477 -18.71 -1.39 -27.80
N VAL A 478 -19.29 -0.33 -28.41
CA VAL A 478 -19.94 -0.51 -29.75
C VAL A 478 -19.68 0.62 -30.76
N ASP A 479 -19.63 1.89 -30.37
CA ASP A 479 -19.57 3.00 -31.34
C ASP A 479 -18.15 3.44 -31.78
N GLY A 480 -17.10 3.03 -31.07
CA GLY A 480 -15.70 3.43 -31.36
C GLY A 480 -15.10 2.89 -32.66
N ASN A 481 -15.79 1.95 -33.31
CA ASN A 481 -15.38 1.43 -34.61
C ASN A 481 -15.65 2.40 -35.77
N LYS A 482 -16.47 3.44 -35.57
CA LYS A 482 -16.70 4.47 -36.59
C LYS A 482 -15.36 5.13 -36.96
N GLN A 483 -15.08 5.23 -38.26
CA GLN A 483 -13.89 5.91 -38.76
C GLN A 483 -14.02 7.44 -38.67
N THR A 484 -15.26 7.93 -38.58
CA THR A 484 -15.57 9.36 -38.56
C THR A 484 -16.67 9.67 -37.53
N LEU A 485 -16.55 10.82 -36.88
CA LEU A 485 -17.56 11.42 -36.00
C LEU A 485 -17.81 12.84 -36.46
N GLY A 486 -18.83 13.06 -37.30
CA GLY A 486 -19.03 14.35 -37.98
C GLY A 486 -17.79 14.73 -38.80
N PRO A 487 -17.18 15.91 -38.59
CA PRO A 487 -15.98 16.33 -39.31
C PRO A 487 -14.70 15.62 -38.83
N PHE A 488 -14.75 14.93 -37.69
CA PHE A 488 -13.57 14.31 -37.11
C PHE A 488 -13.26 12.96 -37.74
N LYS A 489 -12.00 12.74 -38.09
CA LYS A 489 -11.47 11.44 -38.52
C LYS A 489 -10.72 10.79 -37.37
N LYS A 490 -10.93 9.48 -37.22
CA LYS A 490 -10.18 8.68 -36.27
C LYS A 490 -8.72 8.58 -36.70
N ILE A 491 -7.80 8.84 -35.78
CA ILE A 491 -6.36 8.79 -36.04
C ILE A 491 -5.68 7.64 -35.29
N GLU A 492 -6.21 7.25 -34.12
CA GLU A 492 -5.58 6.21 -33.30
C GLU A 492 -6.61 5.42 -32.46
N ASN A 493 -6.38 4.12 -32.30
CA ASN A 493 -7.12 3.25 -31.40
C ASN A 493 -6.20 2.84 -30.24
N ILE A 494 -6.66 3.02 -29.01
CA ILE A 494 -5.90 2.64 -27.82
C ILE A 494 -6.34 1.25 -27.38
N ILE A 495 -5.42 0.31 -27.51
CA ILE A 495 -5.66 -1.11 -27.28
C ILE A 495 -5.42 -1.44 -25.80
N GLU A 496 -6.37 -2.16 -25.21
CA GLU A 496 -6.28 -2.77 -23.89
C GLU A 496 -5.48 -4.08 -23.94
N PRO A 497 -4.99 -4.60 -22.80
CA PRO A 497 -4.24 -5.84 -22.78
C PRO A 497 -4.97 -7.09 -23.30
N ASP A 498 -6.30 -7.06 -23.38
CA ASP A 498 -7.13 -8.13 -23.96
C ASP A 498 -7.36 -7.99 -25.48
N GLY A 499 -6.79 -6.96 -26.10
CA GLY A 499 -6.93 -6.67 -27.53
C GLY A 499 -8.13 -5.79 -27.89
N THR A 500 -9.02 -5.47 -26.94
CA THR A 500 -10.14 -4.56 -27.19
C THR A 500 -9.66 -3.11 -27.22
N SER A 501 -10.29 -2.25 -28.03
CA SER A 501 -10.03 -0.81 -28.01
C SER A 501 -11.12 -0.09 -27.24
N ARG A 502 -10.75 0.77 -26.28
CA ARG A 502 -11.70 1.51 -25.44
C ARG A 502 -11.56 3.02 -25.51
N PHE A 503 -10.35 3.51 -25.76
CA PHE A 503 -10.10 4.91 -26.06
C PHE A 503 -9.76 5.09 -27.53
N PHE A 504 -10.21 6.21 -28.07
CA PHE A 504 -10.09 6.53 -29.48
C PHE A 504 -9.74 8.00 -29.62
N ILE A 505 -8.77 8.27 -30.48
CA ILE A 505 -8.32 9.63 -30.76
C ILE A 505 -8.89 10.04 -32.11
N TYR A 506 -9.57 11.17 -32.13
CA TYR A 506 -10.14 11.76 -33.32
C TYR A 506 -9.61 13.18 -33.53
N SER A 507 -9.53 13.62 -34.79
CA SER A 507 -9.12 14.97 -35.12
C SER A 507 -9.83 15.52 -36.36
N ASN A 508 -10.02 16.83 -36.41
CA ASN A 508 -10.61 17.55 -37.55
C ASN A 508 -9.71 18.67 -38.09
#